data_AF-A0A6B3IT22-F1
#
_entry.id   AF-A0A6B3IT22-F1
#
_cell.length_a   1.000
_cell.length_b   1.000
_cell.length_c   1.000
_cell.angle_alpha   90.00
_cell.angle_beta   90.00
_cell.angle_gamma   90.00
#
_symmetry.space_group_name_H-M   'P 1'
#
loop_
_entity.id
_entity.type
_entity.pdbx_description
1 polymer ?
#
loop_
_entity_poly.entity_id
_entity_poly.type
_entity_poly.pdbx_seq_one_letter_code
_entity_poly.pdbx_strand_id
1 'polypeptide(L)'
;GEFYTPQQVSKILAKIVTDGKDKLRHVYDPTCGSGSLLLRVGKETQVYRYFGQERNNTTYNLARMNMLLHDVRYENFDIRNDDTLENPAFLGHTFDAVIANPPYSAKWTADSKFENDERFSGYGKLAPKSKADFAFIQHMVHYLDDEGTMAVVLPHGVLFRGAAEGVIRRYLIEEKNYLEAVIGLPANIFYGTSIPTCILVFKKCRQQEDYVLFIDASNDFEKGKNQNHLTDAQVERIINTYKRKETIDKYSYSATLQEIADNDYNLNIPRYVDTFEEEAPIDLDQVQQDLKNIDKEIAEVEQEINAYLKELGVLKDE
;
A
#
# COMPACT_ATOMS: atom_id res chain seq x y z
N GLY A 1 -6.82 10.39 9.40
CA GLY A 1 -5.94 10.40 8.22
C GLY A 1 -5.28 11.75 8.04
N GLU A 2 -4.12 11.99 8.68
CA GLU A 2 -3.34 13.21 8.46
C GLU A 2 -2.67 13.24 7.06
N PHE A 3 -2.55 12.08 6.41
CA PHE A 3 -1.95 11.97 5.08
C PHE A 3 -3.01 12.10 3.99
N TYR A 4 -2.79 13.05 3.08
CA TYR A 4 -3.57 13.14 1.85
C TYR A 4 -3.28 11.91 0.97
N THR A 5 -4.32 11.14 0.65
CA THR A 5 -4.20 9.99 -0.24
C THR A 5 -4.21 10.47 -1.69
N PRO A 6 -3.21 10.11 -2.52
CA PRO A 6 -3.21 10.45 -3.93
C PRO A 6 -4.48 9.99 -4.63
N GLN A 7 -4.96 10.78 -5.59
CA GLN A 7 -6.23 10.51 -6.29
C GLN A 7 -6.26 9.13 -6.96
N GLN A 8 -5.14 8.71 -7.55
CA GLN A 8 -5.05 7.45 -8.28
C GLN A 8 -5.01 6.24 -7.34
N VAL A 9 -4.35 6.36 -6.19
CA VAL A 9 -4.43 5.34 -5.14
C VAL A 9 -5.87 5.25 -4.61
N SER A 10 -6.51 6.38 -4.35
CA SER A 10 -7.92 6.41 -3.93
C SER A 10 -8.85 5.74 -4.95
N LYS A 11 -8.60 5.94 -6.24
CA LYS A 11 -9.32 5.29 -7.34
C LYS A 11 -9.14 3.77 -7.33
N ILE A 12 -7.92 3.28 -7.06
CA ILE A 12 -7.65 1.84 -6.93
C ILE A 12 -8.48 1.26 -5.77
N LEU A 13 -8.39 1.84 -4.57
CA LEU A 13 -9.13 1.32 -3.41
C LEU A 13 -10.64 1.32 -3.66
N ALA A 14 -11.18 2.41 -4.22
CA ALA A 14 -12.60 2.50 -4.54
C ALA A 14 -13.04 1.42 -5.54
N LYS A 15 -12.31 1.24 -6.65
CA LYS A 15 -12.62 0.21 -7.66
C LYS A 15 -12.51 -1.22 -7.11
N ILE A 16 -11.61 -1.48 -6.17
CA ILE A 16 -11.46 -2.78 -5.51
C ILE A 16 -12.67 -3.08 -4.63
N VAL A 17 -13.08 -2.14 -3.77
CA VAL A 17 -14.17 -2.39 -2.82
C VAL A 17 -15.56 -2.40 -3.47
N THR A 18 -15.70 -1.78 -4.65
CA THR A 18 -16.93 -1.78 -5.46
C THR A 18 -16.96 -2.88 -6.53
N ASP A 19 -15.91 -3.71 -6.64
CA ASP A 19 -15.84 -4.73 -7.67
C ASP A 19 -17.00 -5.74 -7.56
N GLY A 20 -17.74 -5.91 -8.65
CA GLY A 20 -18.94 -6.75 -8.72
C GLY A 20 -20.16 -6.21 -7.95
N LYS A 21 -20.15 -4.95 -7.49
CA LYS A 21 -21.23 -4.37 -6.67
C LYS A 21 -21.81 -3.10 -7.29
N ASP A 22 -23.06 -3.17 -7.75
CA ASP A 22 -23.81 -2.03 -8.31
C ASP A 22 -24.30 -1.03 -7.26
N LYS A 23 -24.32 -1.44 -5.99
CA LYS A 23 -24.67 -0.59 -4.86
C LYS A 23 -24.04 -1.10 -3.56
N LEU A 24 -23.81 -0.19 -2.63
CA LEU A 24 -23.34 -0.48 -1.27
C LEU A 24 -24.33 0.11 -0.27
N ARG A 25 -24.73 -0.67 0.73
CA ARG A 25 -25.56 -0.20 1.84
C ARG A 25 -24.75 0.76 2.69
N HIS A 26 -23.62 0.28 3.25
CA HIS A 26 -22.80 1.06 4.14
C HIS A 26 -21.33 0.98 3.76
N VAL A 27 -20.65 2.14 3.71
CA VAL A 27 -19.20 2.26 3.50
C VAL A 27 -18.58 2.89 4.73
N TYR A 28 -17.47 2.32 5.22
CA TYR A 28 -16.79 2.79 6.42
C TYR A 28 -15.33 3.15 6.17
N ASP A 29 -14.91 4.30 6.73
CA ASP A 29 -13.49 4.67 6.85
C ASP A 29 -13.18 5.04 8.32
N PRO A 30 -12.46 4.18 9.06
CA PRO A 30 -12.11 4.41 10.47
C PRO A 30 -11.10 5.54 10.68
N THR A 31 -10.52 6.09 9.63
CA THR A 31 -9.47 7.12 9.72
C THR A 31 -9.69 8.19 8.65
N CYS A 32 -10.95 8.61 8.48
CA CYS A 32 -11.46 9.17 7.23
C CYS A 32 -10.79 10.46 6.78
N GLY A 33 -10.05 11.15 7.64
CA GLY A 33 -9.38 12.39 7.27
C GLY A 33 -10.41 13.37 6.71
N SER A 34 -10.15 13.91 5.53
CA SER A 34 -11.04 14.83 4.82
C SER A 34 -12.32 14.19 4.25
N GLY A 35 -12.55 12.88 4.44
CA GLY A 35 -13.68 12.14 3.86
C GLY A 35 -13.54 11.87 2.36
N SER A 36 -12.41 12.22 1.73
CA SER A 36 -12.22 12.12 0.28
C SER A 36 -12.21 10.67 -0.24
N LEU A 37 -11.76 9.70 0.57
CA LEU A 37 -11.80 8.27 0.24
C LEU A 37 -13.24 7.77 0.15
N LEU A 38 -14.07 8.10 1.15
CA LEU A 38 -15.49 7.79 1.16
C LEU A 38 -16.21 8.37 -0.08
N LEU A 39 -15.97 9.66 -0.37
CA LEU A 39 -16.52 10.31 -1.56
C LEU A 39 -16.05 9.67 -2.87
N ARG A 40 -14.82 9.12 -2.90
CA ARG A 40 -14.32 8.41 -4.08
C ARG A 40 -15.09 7.12 -4.35
N VAL A 41 -15.46 6.37 -3.32
CA VAL A 41 -16.32 5.18 -3.45
C VAL A 41 -17.66 5.55 -4.08
N GLY A 42 -18.26 6.66 -3.64
CA GLY A 42 -19.51 7.19 -4.19
C GLY A 42 -19.47 7.58 -5.67
N LYS A 43 -18.28 7.77 -6.25
CA LYS A 43 -18.11 8.02 -7.68
C LYS A 43 -18.08 6.74 -8.52
N GLU A 44 -17.75 5.60 -7.91
CA GLU A 44 -17.67 4.31 -8.60
C GLU A 44 -19.00 3.55 -8.53
N THR A 45 -19.78 3.72 -7.46
CA THR A 45 -21.07 3.03 -7.29
C THR A 45 -22.03 3.80 -6.38
N GLN A 46 -23.31 3.44 -6.37
CA GLN A 46 -24.28 4.06 -5.47
C GLN A 46 -24.04 3.61 -4.02
N VAL A 47 -23.88 4.56 -3.11
CA VAL A 47 -23.73 4.31 -1.67
C VAL A 47 -24.94 4.86 -0.93
N TYR A 48 -25.58 4.03 -0.10
CA TYR A 48 -26.73 4.47 0.69
C TYR A 48 -26.31 5.32 1.89
N ARG A 49 -25.30 4.88 2.66
CA ARG A 49 -24.79 5.67 3.79
C ARG A 49 -23.29 5.54 4.00
N TYR A 50 -22.63 6.67 4.25
CA TYR A 50 -21.21 6.75 4.57
C TYR A 50 -20.99 6.84 6.07
N PHE A 51 -19.99 6.13 6.58
CA PHE A 51 -19.58 6.16 7.97
C PHE A 51 -18.10 6.51 8.04
N GLY A 52 -17.75 7.41 8.95
CA GLY A 52 -16.37 7.87 9.09
C GLY A 52 -16.00 8.14 10.54
N GLN A 53 -14.74 7.93 10.89
CA GLN A 53 -14.21 8.38 12.17
C GLN A 53 -12.88 9.10 11.96
N GLU A 54 -12.73 10.25 12.62
CA GLU A 54 -11.51 11.06 12.54
C GLU A 54 -11.19 11.66 13.91
N ARG A 55 -9.95 11.50 14.36
CA ARG A 55 -9.50 11.95 15.67
C ARG A 55 -9.29 13.47 15.72
N ASN A 56 -8.74 14.06 14.65
CA ASN A 56 -8.44 15.49 14.62
C ASN A 56 -9.73 16.30 14.37
N ASN A 57 -10.11 17.15 15.33
CA ASN A 57 -11.35 17.95 15.25
C ASN A 57 -11.41 18.87 14.01
N THR A 58 -10.29 19.47 13.59
CA THR A 58 -10.27 20.33 12.40
C THR A 58 -10.55 19.51 11.15
N THR A 59 -9.87 18.37 11.00
CA THR A 59 -10.04 17.46 9.86
C THR A 59 -11.43 16.80 9.85
N TYR A 60 -11.97 16.47 11.02
CA TYR A 60 -13.33 15.99 11.19
C TYR A 60 -14.38 16.99 10.66
N ASN A 61 -14.25 18.27 11.01
CA ASN A 61 -15.17 19.29 10.51
C ASN A 61 -15.03 19.48 8.99
N LEU A 62 -13.80 19.43 8.47
CA LEU A 62 -13.54 19.43 7.02
C LEU A 62 -14.22 18.24 6.33
N ALA A 63 -14.17 17.04 6.91
CA ALA A 63 -14.81 15.86 6.34
C ALA A 63 -16.32 16.04 6.18
N ARG A 64 -16.98 16.58 7.21
CA ARG A 64 -18.43 16.86 7.19
C ARG A 64 -18.78 17.93 6.17
N MET A 65 -17.99 19.00 6.09
CA MET A 65 -18.16 20.03 5.06
C MET A 65 -17.98 19.44 3.66
N ASN A 66 -16.96 18.60 3.45
CA ASN A 66 -16.70 17.96 2.17
C ASN A 66 -17.85 17.06 1.72
N MET A 67 -18.46 16.30 2.63
CA MET A 67 -19.65 15.50 2.31
C MET A 67 -20.79 16.37 1.77
N LEU A 68 -21.10 17.46 2.48
CA LEU A 68 -22.17 18.39 2.09
C LEU A 68 -21.88 19.11 0.78
N LEU A 69 -20.63 19.54 0.55
CA LEU A 69 -20.21 20.21 -0.69
C LEU A 69 -20.20 19.30 -1.92
N HIS A 70 -20.19 17.98 -1.71
CA HIS A 70 -20.30 16.98 -2.78
C HIS A 70 -21.71 16.36 -2.84
N ASP A 71 -22.72 17.12 -2.41
CA ASP A 71 -24.14 16.76 -2.49
C ASP A 71 -24.53 15.47 -1.74
N VAL A 72 -23.73 15.03 -0.78
CA VAL A 72 -24.11 13.95 0.13
C VAL A 72 -25.05 14.52 1.19
N ARG A 73 -26.32 14.08 1.16
CA ARG A 73 -27.34 14.50 2.13
C ARG A 73 -26.91 14.19 3.56
N TYR A 74 -27.28 15.06 4.50
CA TYR A 74 -26.93 14.89 5.91
C TYR A 74 -27.37 13.53 6.52
N GLU A 75 -28.52 13.01 6.08
CA GLU A 75 -29.03 11.69 6.51
C GLU A 75 -28.21 10.50 5.95
N ASN A 76 -27.44 10.74 4.88
CA ASN A 76 -26.65 9.74 4.17
C ASN A 76 -25.20 9.67 4.65
N PHE A 77 -24.80 10.41 5.70
CA PHE A 77 -23.50 10.21 6.33
C PHE A 77 -23.53 10.36 7.85
N ASP A 78 -22.66 9.61 8.53
CA ASP A 78 -22.36 9.80 9.95
C ASP A 78 -20.84 9.79 10.13
N ILE A 79 -20.26 10.95 10.45
CA ILE A 79 -18.83 11.08 10.76
C ILE A 79 -18.73 11.40 12.24
N ARG A 80 -17.81 10.74 12.95
CA ARG A 80 -17.60 10.87 14.39
C ARG A 80 -16.19 11.38 14.71
N ASN A 81 -16.08 12.21 15.76
CA ASN A 81 -14.81 12.80 16.19
C ASN A 81 -14.28 12.12 17.47
N ASP A 82 -13.49 11.06 17.30
CA ASP A 82 -12.83 10.36 18.41
C ASP A 82 -11.70 9.46 17.88
N ASP A 83 -10.89 8.88 18.77
CA ASP A 83 -9.90 7.86 18.42
C ASP A 83 -10.56 6.51 18.15
N THR A 84 -10.36 5.98 16.95
CA THR A 84 -11.03 4.76 16.48
C THR A 84 -10.60 3.48 17.20
N LEU A 85 -9.36 3.43 17.69
CA LEU A 85 -8.89 2.26 18.43
C LEU A 85 -9.40 2.30 19.87
N GLU A 86 -9.41 3.48 20.50
CA GLU A 86 -9.86 3.65 21.89
C GLU A 86 -11.38 3.68 22.04
N ASN A 87 -12.07 4.44 21.20
CA ASN A 87 -13.50 4.75 21.28
C ASN A 87 -14.17 4.50 19.91
N PRO A 88 -14.38 3.24 19.50
CA PRO A 88 -15.00 2.93 18.21
C PRO A 88 -16.46 3.40 18.18
N ALA A 89 -16.82 4.26 17.23
CA ALA A 89 -18.10 4.98 17.29
C ALA A 89 -19.32 4.21 16.76
N PHE A 90 -19.12 3.10 16.04
CA PHE A 90 -20.16 2.40 15.30
C PHE A 90 -20.39 0.95 15.75
N LEU A 91 -20.19 0.65 17.03
CA LEU A 91 -20.43 -0.68 17.63
C LEU A 91 -21.76 -1.31 17.14
N GLY A 92 -21.70 -2.58 16.72
CA GLY A 92 -22.85 -3.34 16.22
C GLY A 92 -23.19 -3.12 14.74
N HIS A 93 -22.50 -2.22 14.02
CA HIS A 93 -22.64 -2.09 12.58
C HIS A 93 -21.72 -3.07 11.82
N THR A 94 -22.16 -3.47 10.62
CA THR A 94 -21.32 -4.09 9.60
C THR A 94 -21.34 -3.26 8.31
N PHE A 95 -20.28 -3.36 7.51
CA PHE A 95 -20.10 -2.56 6.31
C PHE A 95 -19.77 -3.40 5.08
N ASP A 96 -20.44 -3.10 3.97
CA ASP A 96 -20.24 -3.79 2.69
C ASP A 96 -18.88 -3.43 2.05
N ALA A 97 -18.35 -2.26 2.42
CA ALA A 97 -17.00 -1.81 2.05
C ALA A 97 -16.32 -1.08 3.22
N VAL A 98 -15.08 -1.47 3.50
CA VAL A 98 -14.23 -0.78 4.47
C VAL A 98 -12.97 -0.28 3.75
N ILE A 99 -12.74 1.03 3.76
CA ILE A 99 -11.64 1.67 3.05
C ILE A 99 -10.86 2.56 4.00
N ALA A 100 -9.52 2.51 3.96
CA ALA A 100 -8.74 3.39 4.82
C ALA A 100 -7.32 3.69 4.30
N ASN A 101 -6.81 4.84 4.72
CA ASN A 101 -5.39 5.17 4.74
C ASN A 101 -5.01 5.60 6.17
N PRO A 102 -4.83 4.63 7.09
CA PRO A 102 -4.54 4.93 8.48
C PRO A 102 -3.17 5.61 8.64
N PRO A 103 -2.94 6.35 9.74
CA PRO A 103 -1.63 6.94 10.00
C PRO A 103 -0.57 5.85 10.15
N TYR A 104 0.44 5.87 9.27
CA TYR A 104 1.44 4.81 9.19
C TYR A 104 2.22 4.66 10.49
N SER A 105 2.27 3.43 10.99
CA SER A 105 3.07 3.10 12.17
C SER A 105 2.78 4.01 13.38
N ALA A 106 1.53 4.44 13.52
CA ALA A 106 1.12 5.28 14.64
C ALA A 106 1.36 4.57 15.98
N LYS A 107 1.69 5.35 17.00
CA LYS A 107 1.69 4.85 18.38
C LYS A 107 0.26 4.72 18.88
N TRP A 108 0.01 3.71 19.68
CA TRP A 108 -1.25 3.49 20.38
C TRP A 108 -0.98 2.88 21.76
N THR A 109 -1.98 2.84 22.63
CA THR A 109 -1.80 2.44 24.04
C THR A 109 -1.43 0.96 24.18
N ALA A 110 -2.04 0.10 23.34
CA ALA A 110 -2.05 -1.36 23.45
C ALA A 110 -2.23 -1.81 24.91
N ASP A 111 -3.19 -1.19 25.59
CA ASP A 111 -3.52 -1.50 26.98
C ASP A 111 -4.11 -2.92 27.09
N SER A 112 -3.90 -3.55 28.24
CA SER A 112 -4.36 -4.92 28.50
C SER A 112 -5.87 -5.09 28.39
N LYS A 113 -6.65 -4.00 28.49
CA LYS A 113 -8.10 -4.02 28.22
C LYS A 113 -8.43 -4.57 26.83
N PHE A 114 -7.55 -4.38 25.85
CA PHE A 114 -7.74 -4.87 24.48
C PHE A 114 -7.54 -6.38 24.34
N GLU A 115 -6.94 -7.05 25.33
CA GLU A 115 -6.82 -8.52 25.32
C GLU A 115 -8.19 -9.21 25.42
N ASN A 116 -9.20 -8.51 25.97
CA ASN A 116 -10.58 -8.99 26.08
C ASN A 116 -11.53 -8.31 25.07
N ASP A 117 -11.02 -7.42 24.22
CA ASP A 117 -11.82 -6.74 23.20
C ASP A 117 -12.05 -7.71 22.03
N GLU A 118 -13.30 -7.85 21.57
CA GLU A 118 -13.67 -8.76 20.48
C GLU A 118 -12.93 -8.46 19.17
N ARG A 119 -12.45 -7.23 18.97
CA ARG A 119 -11.65 -6.84 17.81
C ARG A 119 -10.26 -7.48 17.81
N PHE A 120 -9.68 -7.76 18.98
CA PHE A 120 -8.25 -8.10 19.11
C PHE A 120 -7.97 -9.43 19.81
N SER A 121 -8.86 -9.85 20.72
CA SER A 121 -8.71 -11.05 21.57
C SER A 121 -8.45 -12.34 20.79
N GLY A 122 -9.09 -12.51 19.63
CA GLY A 122 -8.99 -13.73 18.82
C GLY A 122 -7.64 -13.97 18.14
N TYR A 123 -6.73 -12.98 18.10
CA TYR A 123 -5.50 -13.03 17.30
C TYR A 123 -4.25 -13.48 18.08
N GLY A 124 -4.38 -13.79 19.37
CA GLY A 124 -3.30 -14.28 20.22
C GLY A 124 -2.25 -13.24 20.65
N LYS A 125 -2.13 -12.10 19.95
CA LYS A 125 -1.28 -10.96 20.32
C LYS A 125 -1.95 -9.64 19.95
N LEU A 126 -1.65 -8.60 20.74
CA LEU A 126 -1.94 -7.21 20.37
C LEU A 126 -0.81 -6.67 19.46
N ALA A 127 -1.17 -5.77 18.55
CA ALA A 127 -0.18 -5.05 17.76
C ALA A 127 0.78 -4.25 18.69
N PRO A 128 2.06 -4.08 18.33
CA PRO A 128 3.02 -3.37 19.18
C PRO A 128 2.60 -1.93 19.48
N LYS A 129 2.89 -1.41 20.68
CA LYS A 129 2.57 -0.01 21.07
C LYS A 129 3.13 1.04 20.11
N SER A 130 4.26 0.73 19.47
CA SER A 130 4.91 1.62 18.51
C SER A 130 4.36 1.52 17.09
N LYS A 131 3.46 0.57 16.81
CA LYS A 131 2.96 0.21 15.47
C LYS A 131 1.50 -0.25 15.54
N ALA A 132 0.57 0.68 15.31
CA ALA A 132 -0.86 0.41 15.30
C ALA A 132 -1.38 -0.20 13.99
N ASP A 133 -0.52 -0.47 12.99
CA ASP A 133 -0.92 -0.88 11.64
C ASP A 133 -1.87 -2.09 11.66
N PHE A 134 -1.51 -3.17 12.36
CA PHE A 134 -2.38 -4.35 12.52
C PHE A 134 -3.58 -4.12 13.45
N ALA A 135 -3.50 -3.20 14.41
CA ALA A 135 -4.67 -2.85 15.22
C ALA A 135 -5.77 -2.21 14.34
N PHE A 136 -5.39 -1.36 13.39
CA PHE A 136 -6.34 -0.86 12.40
C PHE A 136 -6.89 -1.97 11.50
N ILE A 137 -6.05 -2.89 11.01
CA ILE A 137 -6.51 -4.04 10.20
C ILE A 137 -7.53 -4.88 10.98
N GLN A 138 -7.21 -5.28 12.20
CA GLN A 138 -8.08 -6.08 13.05
C GLN A 138 -9.41 -5.37 13.32
N HIS A 139 -9.37 -4.07 13.60
CA HIS A 139 -10.57 -3.26 13.75
C HIS A 139 -11.42 -3.24 12.47
N MET A 140 -10.82 -2.97 11.31
CA MET A 140 -11.56 -2.94 10.03
C MET A 140 -12.15 -4.31 9.66
N VAL A 141 -11.41 -5.39 9.87
CA VAL A 141 -11.87 -6.76 9.64
C VAL A 141 -13.05 -7.12 10.55
N HIS A 142 -13.05 -6.68 11.81
CA HIS A 142 -14.17 -6.91 12.74
C HIS A 142 -15.47 -6.28 12.20
N TYR A 143 -15.39 -5.05 11.68
CA TYR A 143 -16.52 -4.28 11.15
C TYR A 143 -16.92 -4.64 9.70
N LEU A 144 -16.13 -5.47 9.02
CA LEU A 144 -16.42 -5.90 7.65
C LEU A 144 -17.61 -6.86 7.63
N ASP A 145 -18.58 -6.65 6.74
CA ASP A 145 -19.66 -7.61 6.48
C ASP A 145 -19.10 -8.90 5.85
N ASP A 146 -19.80 -10.03 5.95
CA ASP A 146 -19.29 -11.31 5.47
C ASP A 146 -19.08 -11.33 3.94
N GLU A 147 -19.98 -10.66 3.22
CA GLU A 147 -19.89 -10.40 1.77
C GLU A 147 -19.15 -9.08 1.45
N GLY A 148 -18.55 -8.46 2.46
CA GLY A 148 -17.86 -7.19 2.38
C GLY A 148 -16.48 -7.27 1.72
N THR A 149 -16.02 -6.16 1.15
CA THR A 149 -14.64 -6.03 0.67
C THR A 149 -13.93 -4.90 1.41
N MET A 150 -12.77 -5.19 2.00
CA MET A 150 -11.92 -4.21 2.64
C MET A 150 -10.68 -3.93 1.79
N ALA A 151 -10.30 -2.66 1.66
CA ALA A 151 -9.03 -2.26 1.06
C ALA A 151 -8.34 -1.19 1.91
N VAL A 152 -7.09 -1.41 2.30
CA VAL A 152 -6.33 -0.48 3.16
C VAL A 152 -4.94 -0.22 2.60
N VAL A 153 -4.51 1.05 2.62
CA VAL A 153 -3.10 1.40 2.33
C VAL A 153 -2.25 1.33 3.58
N LEU A 154 -1.10 0.68 3.50
CA LEU A 154 -0.16 0.50 4.62
C LEU A 154 1.29 0.60 4.13
N PRO A 155 2.27 0.88 5.03
CA PRO A 155 3.68 0.78 4.68
C PRO A 155 4.10 -0.69 4.49
N HIS A 156 5.04 -0.99 3.58
CA HIS A 156 5.52 -2.36 3.30
C HIS A 156 5.94 -3.17 4.53
N GLY A 157 6.34 -2.52 5.63
CA GLY A 157 6.72 -3.22 6.86
C GLY A 157 5.65 -4.19 7.38
N VAL A 158 4.35 -3.95 7.14
CA VAL A 158 3.28 -4.88 7.56
C VAL A 158 3.39 -6.26 6.91
N LEU A 159 4.06 -6.34 5.75
CA LEU A 159 4.21 -7.56 4.97
C LEU A 159 5.18 -8.57 5.60
N PHE A 160 6.20 -8.07 6.32
CA PHE A 160 7.33 -8.90 6.75
C PHE A 160 7.75 -8.70 8.21
N ARG A 161 7.28 -7.67 8.92
CA ARG A 161 7.60 -7.50 10.35
C ARG A 161 7.10 -8.73 11.13
N GLY A 162 7.97 -9.25 12.00
CA GLY A 162 7.74 -10.47 12.78
C GLY A 162 7.11 -10.22 14.15
N ALA A 163 7.42 -11.08 15.12
CA ALA A 163 6.92 -11.01 16.49
C ALA A 163 5.38 -10.93 16.54
N ALA A 164 4.81 -9.96 17.28
CA ALA A 164 3.36 -9.84 17.44
C ALA A 164 2.61 -9.65 16.11
N GLU A 165 3.16 -8.84 15.18
CA GLU A 165 2.52 -8.64 13.87
C GLU A 165 2.59 -9.90 13.00
N GLY A 166 3.67 -10.69 13.10
CA GLY A 166 3.77 -11.98 12.42
C GLY A 166 2.69 -12.97 12.89
N VAL A 167 2.41 -13.01 14.20
CA VAL A 167 1.34 -13.85 14.76
C VAL A 167 -0.04 -13.42 14.26
N ILE A 168 -0.33 -12.10 14.28
CA ILE A 168 -1.62 -11.56 13.79
C ILE A 168 -1.77 -11.83 12.29
N ARG A 169 -0.71 -11.60 11.50
CA ARG A 169 -0.71 -11.84 10.05
C ARG A 169 -0.96 -13.29 9.72
N ARG A 170 -0.27 -14.21 10.40
CA ARG A 170 -0.47 -15.65 10.26
C ARG A 170 -1.93 -16.03 10.55
N TYR A 171 -2.50 -15.54 11.65
CA TYR A 171 -3.91 -15.81 11.99
C TYR A 171 -4.91 -15.32 10.93
N LEU A 172 -4.70 -14.13 10.36
CA LEU A 172 -5.54 -13.59 9.28
C LEU A 172 -5.51 -14.44 8.00
N ILE A 173 -4.39 -15.11 7.73
CA ILE A 173 -4.16 -15.89 6.51
C ILE A 173 -4.53 -17.36 6.72
N GLU A 174 -3.99 -18.01 7.74
CA GLU A 174 -4.15 -19.45 7.97
C GLU A 174 -5.50 -19.78 8.62
N GLU A 175 -5.83 -19.13 9.73
CA GLU A 175 -7.01 -19.49 10.53
C GLU A 175 -8.30 -18.86 9.98
N LYS A 176 -8.19 -17.64 9.44
CA LYS A 176 -9.33 -16.91 8.90
C LYS A 176 -9.46 -17.00 7.39
N ASN A 177 -8.36 -17.19 6.68
CA ASN A 177 -8.33 -17.11 5.23
C ASN A 177 -9.01 -15.83 4.71
N TYR A 178 -8.64 -14.66 5.23
CA TYR A 178 -9.29 -13.39 4.87
C TYR A 178 -8.50 -12.53 3.87
N LEU A 179 -7.20 -12.77 3.70
CA LEU A 179 -6.37 -11.99 2.80
C LEU A 179 -6.61 -12.43 1.35
N GLU A 180 -7.07 -11.52 0.51
CA GLU A 180 -7.37 -11.79 -0.91
C GLU A 180 -6.22 -11.36 -1.83
N ALA A 181 -5.64 -10.19 -1.57
CA ALA A 181 -4.57 -9.65 -2.42
C ALA A 181 -3.61 -8.72 -1.67
N VAL A 182 -2.37 -8.68 -2.16
CA VAL A 182 -1.28 -7.76 -1.78
C VAL A 182 -0.82 -7.01 -3.02
N ILE A 183 -0.98 -5.69 -3.04
CA ILE A 183 -0.64 -4.85 -4.20
C ILE A 183 0.44 -3.85 -3.79
N GLY A 184 1.65 -4.00 -4.32
CA GLY A 184 2.74 -3.04 -4.15
C GLY A 184 2.52 -1.79 -4.98
N LEU A 185 2.68 -0.62 -4.38
CA LEU A 185 2.57 0.66 -5.07
C LEU A 185 3.96 1.24 -5.37
N PRO A 186 4.07 2.13 -6.38
CA PRO A 186 5.30 2.89 -6.63
C PRO A 186 5.82 3.58 -5.37
N ALA A 187 7.14 3.56 -5.18
CA ALA A 187 7.78 4.36 -4.15
C ALA A 187 7.50 5.86 -4.39
N ASN A 188 7.57 6.68 -3.35
CA ASN A 188 7.39 8.14 -3.43
C ASN A 188 6.08 8.58 -4.12
N ILE A 189 5.01 7.77 -4.05
CA ILE A 189 3.68 8.15 -4.56
C ILE A 189 2.90 9.02 -3.55
N PHE A 190 3.21 8.90 -2.26
CA PHE A 190 2.59 9.68 -1.19
C PHE A 190 3.36 10.96 -0.90
N TYR A 191 2.64 12.05 -0.60
CA TYR A 191 3.26 13.29 -0.17
C TYR A 191 3.94 13.13 1.19
N GLY A 192 5.17 13.64 1.31
CA GLY A 192 5.88 13.73 2.58
C GLY A 192 6.55 12.44 3.05
N THR A 193 6.54 11.37 2.24
CA THR A 193 7.27 10.13 2.56
C THR A 193 7.75 9.40 1.30
N SER A 194 8.97 8.88 1.36
CA SER A 194 9.53 7.97 0.36
C SER A 194 9.29 6.49 0.68
N ILE A 195 8.62 6.20 1.81
CA ILE A 195 8.35 4.84 2.26
C ILE A 195 7.50 4.11 1.20
N PRO A 196 7.93 2.93 0.72
CA PRO A 196 7.11 2.07 -0.12
C PRO A 196 5.83 1.64 0.60
N THR A 197 4.71 1.67 -0.13
CA THR A 197 3.38 1.40 0.40
C THR A 197 2.71 0.31 -0.40
N CYS A 198 1.83 -0.44 0.24
CA CYS A 198 1.05 -1.50 -0.37
C CYS A 198 -0.43 -1.33 -0.03
N ILE A 199 -1.29 -1.90 -0.87
CA ILE A 199 -2.71 -2.09 -0.57
C ILE A 199 -2.89 -3.55 -0.16
N LEU A 200 -3.50 -3.76 1.00
CA LEU A 200 -4.01 -5.08 1.40
C LEU A 200 -5.50 -5.13 1.17
N VAL A 201 -5.97 -6.22 0.54
CA VAL A 201 -7.38 -6.47 0.29
C VAL A 201 -7.84 -7.65 1.12
N PHE A 202 -8.92 -7.48 1.88
CA PHE A 202 -9.49 -8.52 2.71
C PHE A 202 -10.96 -8.78 2.36
N LYS A 203 -11.37 -10.05 2.42
CA LYS A 203 -12.75 -10.53 2.30
C LYS A 203 -12.97 -11.66 3.29
N LYS A 204 -14.10 -11.68 4.00
CA LYS A 204 -14.41 -12.77 4.94
C LYS A 204 -14.82 -14.04 4.22
N CYS A 205 -15.64 -13.92 3.18
CA CYS A 205 -16.03 -15.02 2.30
C CYS A 205 -15.29 -14.91 0.96
N ARG A 206 -14.25 -15.73 0.77
CA ARG A 206 -13.47 -15.76 -0.47
C ARG A 206 -14.04 -16.81 -1.41
N GLN A 207 -14.26 -16.46 -2.68
CA GLN A 207 -14.77 -17.42 -3.68
C GLN A 207 -13.70 -18.41 -4.18
N GLN A 208 -12.42 -18.04 -4.05
CA GLN A 208 -11.28 -18.83 -4.47
C GLN A 208 -10.29 -18.86 -3.32
N GLU A 209 -10.48 -19.84 -2.45
CA GLU A 209 -9.93 -19.88 -1.10
C GLU A 209 -8.42 -20.23 -1.05
N ASP A 210 -7.87 -20.78 -2.14
CA ASP A 210 -6.58 -21.45 -2.08
C ASP A 210 -5.36 -20.55 -2.34
N TYR A 211 -5.54 -19.33 -2.83
CA TYR A 211 -4.42 -18.49 -3.28
C TYR A 211 -4.59 -17.00 -2.98
N VAL A 212 -3.51 -16.30 -2.64
CA VAL A 212 -3.47 -14.84 -2.46
C VAL A 212 -2.81 -14.22 -3.69
N LEU A 213 -3.44 -13.20 -4.26
CA LEU A 213 -2.88 -12.50 -5.42
C LEU A 213 -1.84 -11.47 -4.99
N PHE A 214 -0.63 -11.59 -5.51
CA PHE A 214 0.42 -10.57 -5.40
C PHE A 214 0.48 -9.78 -6.70
N ILE A 215 0.51 -8.46 -6.61
CA ILE A 215 0.73 -7.55 -7.74
C ILE A 215 1.88 -6.61 -7.37
N ASP A 216 2.92 -6.56 -8.20
CA ASP A 216 3.99 -5.58 -8.09
C ASP A 216 3.81 -4.45 -9.12
N ALA A 217 3.16 -3.35 -8.69
CA ALA A 217 3.06 -2.14 -9.50
C ALA A 217 4.16 -1.13 -9.16
N SER A 218 5.26 -1.53 -8.49
CA SER A 218 6.32 -0.62 -8.06
C SER A 218 7.02 0.11 -9.23
N ASN A 219 7.08 -0.53 -10.40
CA ASN A 219 7.66 0.01 -11.63
C ASN A 219 6.63 0.69 -12.56
N ASP A 220 5.33 0.60 -12.25
CA ASP A 220 4.26 1.21 -13.04
C ASP A 220 4.02 2.65 -12.57
N PHE A 221 4.87 3.60 -12.98
CA PHE A 221 4.65 5.02 -12.70
C PHE A 221 5.30 5.96 -13.72
N GLU A 222 4.75 7.18 -13.81
CA GLU A 222 5.46 8.32 -14.38
C GLU A 222 6.25 9.04 -13.29
N LYS A 223 7.54 9.23 -13.54
CA LYS A 223 8.43 9.93 -12.60
C LYS A 223 8.08 11.41 -12.58
N GLY A 224 7.49 11.88 -11.47
CA GLY A 224 7.30 13.30 -11.23
C GLY A 224 8.49 13.92 -10.49
N LYS A 225 8.47 15.25 -10.38
CA LYS A 225 9.56 16.01 -9.72
C LYS A 225 9.66 15.74 -8.22
N ASN A 226 8.51 15.71 -7.54
CA ASN A 226 8.43 15.53 -6.09
C ASN A 226 7.82 14.18 -5.70
N GLN A 227 6.96 13.61 -6.53
CA GLN A 227 6.26 12.35 -6.31
C GLN A 227 6.12 11.60 -7.63
N ASN A 228 6.01 10.28 -7.54
CA ASN A 228 5.65 9.43 -8.66
C ASN A 228 4.13 9.46 -8.87
N HIS A 229 3.70 9.31 -10.11
CA HIS A 229 2.29 9.39 -10.47
C HIS A 229 1.86 8.12 -11.22
N LEU A 230 0.71 7.58 -10.83
CA LEU A 230 0.05 6.53 -11.60
C LEU A 230 -0.78 7.17 -12.71
N THR A 231 -0.68 6.66 -13.93
CA THR A 231 -1.59 7.03 -15.02
C THR A 231 -2.91 6.26 -14.89
N ASP A 232 -3.97 6.74 -15.54
CA ASP A 232 -5.24 6.00 -15.58
C ASP A 232 -5.07 4.62 -16.21
N ALA A 233 -4.20 4.45 -17.21
CA ALA A 233 -3.91 3.17 -17.84
C ALA A 233 -3.25 2.18 -16.86
N GLN A 234 -2.29 2.65 -16.05
CA GLN A 234 -1.65 1.84 -15.00
C GLN A 234 -2.64 1.44 -13.90
N VAL A 235 -3.54 2.36 -13.51
CA VAL A 235 -4.62 2.03 -12.56
C VAL A 235 -5.53 0.94 -13.14
N GLU A 236 -5.97 1.07 -14.39
CA GLU A 236 -6.81 0.04 -15.01
C GLU A 236 -6.07 -1.29 -15.19
N ARG A 237 -4.75 -1.30 -15.42
CA ARG A 237 -3.95 -2.53 -15.42
C ARG A 237 -3.98 -3.24 -14.07
N ILE A 238 -3.75 -2.51 -12.97
CA ILE A 238 -3.83 -3.06 -11.61
C ILE A 238 -5.22 -3.66 -11.35
N ILE A 239 -6.27 -2.90 -11.68
CA ILE A 239 -7.65 -3.32 -11.44
C ILE A 239 -8.04 -4.53 -12.28
N ASN A 240 -7.68 -4.55 -13.57
CA ASN A 240 -7.96 -5.70 -14.44
C ASN A 240 -7.22 -6.95 -13.98
N THR A 241 -5.97 -6.80 -13.54
CA THR A 241 -5.16 -7.90 -12.99
C THR A 241 -5.78 -8.44 -11.71
N TYR A 242 -6.22 -7.55 -10.81
CA TYR A 242 -6.95 -7.93 -9.59
C TYR A 242 -8.25 -8.68 -9.89
N LYS A 243 -9.07 -8.18 -10.84
CA LYS A 243 -10.36 -8.80 -11.19
C LYS A 243 -10.19 -10.19 -11.82
N ARG A 244 -9.19 -10.34 -12.70
CA ARG A 244 -8.92 -11.60 -13.41
C ARG A 244 -8.10 -12.59 -12.59
N LYS A 245 -7.41 -12.10 -11.56
CA LYS A 245 -6.43 -12.86 -10.76
C LYS A 245 -5.39 -13.57 -11.63
N GLU A 246 -4.98 -12.89 -12.68
CA GLU A 246 -4.09 -13.42 -13.71
C GLU A 246 -2.64 -13.35 -13.22
N THR A 247 -1.88 -14.43 -13.42
CA THR A 247 -0.42 -14.43 -13.25
C THR A 247 0.19 -13.82 -14.50
N ILE A 248 0.91 -12.72 -14.33
CA ILE A 248 1.58 -11.98 -15.41
C ILE A 248 3.05 -11.90 -15.06
N ASP A 249 3.90 -12.33 -16.00
CA ASP A 249 5.35 -12.34 -15.82
C ASP A 249 5.87 -10.99 -15.29
N LYS A 250 6.71 -11.06 -14.26
CA LYS A 250 7.30 -9.90 -13.55
C LYS A 250 6.30 -8.86 -12.99
N TYR A 251 5.01 -9.20 -12.88
CA TYR A 251 3.98 -8.25 -12.48
C TYR A 251 2.99 -8.79 -11.47
N SER A 252 2.51 -10.02 -11.64
CA SER A 252 1.55 -10.61 -10.71
C SER A 252 1.69 -12.12 -10.59
N TYR A 253 1.42 -12.64 -9.40
CA TYR A 253 1.46 -14.07 -9.10
C TYR A 253 0.38 -14.44 -8.09
N SER A 254 -0.35 -15.53 -8.36
CA SER A 254 -1.35 -16.08 -7.44
C SER A 254 -0.70 -17.17 -6.59
N ALA A 255 -0.21 -16.80 -5.41
CA ALA A 255 0.51 -17.71 -4.52
C ALA A 255 -0.45 -18.54 -3.67
N THR A 256 -0.22 -19.84 -3.58
CA THR A 256 -1.00 -20.74 -2.74
C THR A 256 -0.78 -20.46 -1.25
N LEU A 257 -1.74 -20.83 -0.41
CA LEU A 257 -1.58 -20.73 1.06
C LEU A 257 -0.38 -21.56 1.57
N GLN A 258 -0.06 -22.67 0.90
CA GLN A 258 1.12 -23.48 1.23
C GLN A 258 2.42 -22.74 0.93
N GLU A 259 2.56 -22.12 -0.25
CA GLU A 259 3.75 -21.30 -0.57
C GLU A 259 3.93 -20.15 0.42
N ILE A 260 2.83 -19.56 0.90
CA ILE A 260 2.88 -18.50 1.91
C ILE A 260 3.31 -19.06 3.27
N ALA A 261 2.83 -20.25 3.65
CA ALA A 261 3.25 -20.94 4.86
C ALA A 261 4.73 -21.33 4.81
N ASP A 262 5.22 -21.84 3.68
CA ASP A 262 6.63 -22.18 3.43
C ASP A 262 7.54 -20.95 3.50
N ASN A 263 6.99 -19.76 3.23
CA ASN A 263 7.65 -18.46 3.40
C ASN A 263 7.45 -17.83 4.80
N ASP A 264 7.05 -18.60 5.81
CA ASP A 264 6.79 -18.13 7.18
C ASP A 264 5.78 -16.97 7.25
N TYR A 265 4.77 -16.97 6.37
CA TYR A 265 3.79 -15.89 6.21
C TYR A 265 4.44 -14.53 5.93
N ASN A 266 5.63 -14.51 5.31
CA ASN A 266 6.27 -13.31 4.82
C ASN A 266 5.63 -12.92 3.48
N LEU A 267 4.91 -11.80 3.45
CA LEU A 267 4.21 -11.30 2.28
C LEU A 267 5.05 -10.32 1.44
N ASN A 268 6.38 -10.29 1.63
CA ASN A 268 7.23 -9.43 0.83
C ASN A 268 7.11 -9.80 -0.65
N ILE A 269 6.65 -8.86 -1.48
CA ILE A 269 6.21 -9.10 -2.85
C ILE A 269 7.29 -9.77 -3.73
N PRO A 270 8.59 -9.40 -3.65
CA PRO A 270 9.64 -10.05 -4.43
C PRO A 270 9.84 -11.56 -4.15
N ARG A 271 9.21 -12.13 -3.12
CA ARG A 271 9.21 -13.58 -2.87
C ARG A 271 8.26 -14.35 -3.80
N TYR A 272 7.30 -13.64 -4.40
CA TYR A 272 6.22 -14.23 -5.19
C TYR A 272 6.22 -13.70 -6.63
N VAL A 273 6.61 -12.43 -6.82
CA VAL A 273 6.76 -11.82 -8.13
C VAL A 273 8.25 -11.57 -8.35
N ASP A 274 8.88 -12.41 -9.16
CA ASP A 274 10.27 -12.21 -9.55
C ASP A 274 10.32 -11.12 -10.62
N THR A 275 10.82 -9.94 -10.24
CA THR A 275 11.02 -8.81 -11.15
C THR A 275 12.48 -8.70 -11.59
N PHE A 276 13.34 -9.67 -11.26
CA PHE A 276 14.73 -9.63 -11.63
C PHE A 276 14.87 -9.65 -13.16
N GLU A 277 15.70 -8.75 -13.68
CA GLU A 277 16.17 -8.81 -15.06
C GLU A 277 17.60 -9.32 -15.00
N GLU A 278 17.86 -10.48 -15.63
CA GLU A 278 19.24 -10.92 -15.83
C GLU A 278 19.96 -9.83 -16.64
N GLU A 279 20.98 -9.21 -16.03
CA GLU A 279 21.84 -8.28 -16.74
C GLU A 279 22.43 -9.00 -17.96
N ALA A 280 22.43 -8.33 -19.11
CA ALA A 280 23.02 -8.90 -20.31
C ALA A 280 24.47 -9.31 -20.00
N PRO A 281 24.89 -10.52 -20.42
CA PRO A 281 26.25 -10.97 -20.18
C PRO A 281 27.22 -9.93 -20.72
N ILE A 282 28.12 -9.45 -19.86
CA ILE A 282 29.13 -8.47 -20.24
C ILE A 282 30.02 -9.09 -21.30
N ASP A 283 30.11 -8.46 -22.46
CA ASP A 283 31.07 -8.84 -23.49
C ASP A 283 32.48 -8.45 -23.00
N LEU A 284 33.20 -9.45 -22.49
CA LEU A 284 34.54 -9.26 -21.94
C LEU A 284 35.53 -8.79 -23.01
N ASP A 285 35.32 -9.15 -24.28
CA ASP A 285 36.19 -8.71 -25.36
C ASP A 285 35.96 -7.23 -25.65
N GLN A 286 34.71 -6.78 -25.66
CA GLN A 286 34.37 -5.36 -25.78
C GLN A 286 34.93 -4.53 -24.61
N VAL A 287 34.78 -5.00 -23.36
CA VAL A 287 35.35 -4.31 -22.19
C VAL A 287 36.87 -4.23 -22.28
N GLN A 288 37.54 -5.28 -22.75
CA GLN A 288 38.99 -5.26 -22.96
C GLN A 288 39.40 -4.29 -24.06
N GLN A 289 38.61 -4.18 -25.13
CA GLN A 289 38.81 -3.21 -26.21
C GLN A 289 38.67 -1.78 -25.69
N ASP A 290 37.63 -1.51 -24.90
CA ASP A 290 37.35 -0.21 -24.31
C ASP A 290 38.45 0.22 -23.34
N LEU A 291 38.94 -0.69 -22.50
CA LEU A 291 40.09 -0.43 -21.62
C LEU A 291 41.33 0.00 -22.41
N LYS A 292 41.67 -0.70 -23.50
CA LYS A 292 42.81 -0.32 -24.36
C LYS A 292 42.62 1.04 -25.01
N ASN A 293 41.39 1.37 -25.43
CA ASN A 293 41.08 2.66 -26.02
C ASN A 293 41.21 3.78 -24.99
N ILE A 294 40.69 3.58 -23.77
CA ILE A 294 40.82 4.53 -22.66
C ILE A 294 42.29 4.73 -22.29
N ASP A 295 43.09 3.67 -22.19
CA ASP A 295 44.53 3.79 -21.90
C ASP A 295 45.26 4.61 -22.98
N LYS A 296 44.84 4.46 -24.25
CA LYS A 296 45.37 5.25 -25.35
C LYS A 296 44.96 6.72 -25.26
N GLU A 297 43.70 7.00 -24.97
CA GLU A 297 43.21 8.37 -24.75
C GLU A 297 43.91 9.04 -23.56
N ILE A 298 44.12 8.31 -22.46
CA ILE A 298 44.90 8.80 -21.30
C ILE A 298 46.30 9.18 -21.75
N ALA A 299 47.00 8.33 -22.50
CA ALA A 299 48.34 8.62 -22.98
C ALA A 299 48.40 9.84 -23.92
N GLU A 300 47.40 10.00 -24.80
CA GLU A 300 47.29 11.16 -25.69
C GLU A 300 47.05 12.46 -24.89
N VAL A 301 46.13 12.42 -23.93
CA VAL A 301 45.84 13.57 -23.04
C VAL A 301 47.03 13.91 -22.15
N GLU A 302 47.75 12.92 -21.62
CA GLU A 302 48.97 13.15 -20.84
C GLU A 302 50.07 13.82 -21.67
N GLN A 303 50.23 13.44 -22.95
CA GLN A 303 51.17 14.12 -23.84
C GLN A 303 50.79 15.59 -24.06
N GLU A 304 49.51 15.86 -24.27
CA GLU A 304 48.99 17.22 -24.47
C GLU A 304 49.17 18.07 -23.19
N ILE A 305 48.83 17.51 -22.02
CA ILE A 305 49.07 18.15 -20.72
C ILE A 305 50.56 18.44 -20.51
N ASN A 306 51.44 17.48 -20.80
CA ASN A 306 52.88 17.67 -20.65
C ASN A 306 53.43 18.74 -21.59
N ALA A 307 52.91 18.86 -22.82
CA ALA A 307 53.25 19.94 -23.73
C ALA A 307 52.87 21.31 -23.15
N TYR A 308 51.65 21.46 -22.63
CA TYR A 308 51.22 22.70 -21.97
C TYR A 308 52.04 23.02 -20.72
N LEU A 309 52.37 22.02 -19.91
CA LEU A 309 53.21 22.20 -18.71
C LEU A 309 54.65 22.60 -19.04
N LYS A 310 55.19 22.17 -20.20
CA LYS A 310 56.48 22.64 -20.71
C LYS A 310 56.41 24.09 -21.19
N GLU A 311 55.36 24.48 -21.91
CA GLU A 311 55.15 25.88 -22.32
C GLU A 311 55.03 26.84 -21.13
N LEU A 312 54.41 26.37 -20.03
CA LEU A 312 54.26 27.13 -18.79
C LEU A 312 55.53 27.13 -17.90
N GLY A 313 56.58 26.39 -18.27
CA GLY A 313 57.85 26.34 -17.54
C GLY A 313 57.79 25.60 -16.20
N VAL A 314 56.79 24.73 -16.00
CA VAL A 314 56.54 24.02 -14.73
C VAL A 314 57.20 22.63 -14.72
N LEU A 315 57.37 22.01 -15.90
CA LEU A 315 58.15 20.78 -16.06
C LEU A 315 59.63 21.13 -16.24
N LYS A 316 60.48 20.67 -15.32
CA LYS A 316 61.94 20.68 -15.51
C LYS A 316 62.30 19.48 -16.37
N ASP A 317 63.04 19.72 -17.45
CA ASP A 317 63.67 18.62 -18.19
C ASP A 317 64.68 17.94 -17.25
N GLU A 318 64.46 16.65 -16.97
CA GLU A 318 65.48 15.76 -16.39
C GLU A 318 66.50 15.37 -17.47
#